data_AF-N8RTT0-F1
#
_entry.id   AF-N8RTT0-F1
#
_cell.length_a   1.000
_cell.length_b   1.000
_cell.length_c   1.000
_cell.angle_alpha   90.00
_cell.angle_beta   90.00
_cell.angle_gamma   90.00
#
_symmetry.space_group_name_H-M   'P 1'
#
loop_
_entity.id
_entity.type
_entity.pdbx_description
1 polymer ?
#
loop_
_entity_poly.entity_id
_entity_poly.type
_entity_poly.pdbx_seq_one_letter_code
_entity_poly.pdbx_strand_id
1 'polypeptide(L)'
;MFVSTKLSSPESSIKNHNHQFNNFKDWVNFFQDQQISTTVKTEQAENYLRDLIHQVDVAGLEWLDQPRHVEQHFLEQHHQTCAIFQSYVERRKQQQGREYFPTVSHAFEFLAKVAPVKLVDGSWLYSTVQNWNRPENKDLIYIYLEELGLGHTRANHVTMYQDLLNHYELNSYAEQLDASYYEQAAVQLALAYAPPEYLPLVIGFNLGYEQLPLHLLVTNYELSELGIDPHYFNVHITIDNAHNGHAQKSLQAYLDQYALAEDPAQYLDLIKKGYVLNDIGKSSTQIIKQLDTEKLALKVFQNKALIGQYIHNQKCQFRGKTINEWLSDPAQIADFLIVMIEKGWIVRDAPVEQSRFWKMIDDPDGKMFGVFNASEKQIIKDWIQGETFAARLSSRSRSQVHNQMELVLNRIDQQQIHQLKSRLNRCAAAEQKIDLLIPYVAPHMHHQEVGLWATRQLSQLLFPFQTQAMTYS
;
A
#
# COMPACT_ATOMS: atom_id res chain seq x y z
N MET A 1 19.92 29.99 43.87
CA MET A 1 18.72 30.32 43.10
C MET A 1 18.96 29.85 41.67
N PHE A 2 18.55 28.62 41.35
CA PHE A 2 18.78 28.04 40.03
C PHE A 2 17.46 27.85 39.30
N VAL A 3 17.50 28.33 38.07
CA VAL A 3 16.40 28.67 37.18
C VAL A 3 15.68 27.42 36.71
N SER A 4 14.35 27.48 36.72
CA SER A 4 13.45 26.50 36.15
C SER A 4 13.64 26.42 34.64
N THR A 5 14.14 25.30 34.14
CA THR A 5 14.06 24.92 32.72
C THR A 5 12.91 23.95 32.54
N LYS A 6 11.69 24.49 32.38
CA LYS A 6 10.64 23.80 31.63
C LYS A 6 11.10 23.77 30.16
N LEU A 7 11.66 22.66 29.73
CA LEU A 7 11.74 22.30 28.32
C LEU A 7 10.56 21.37 28.02
N SER A 8 9.71 21.89 27.16
CA SER A 8 8.45 21.35 26.68
C SER A 8 8.57 19.91 26.18
N SER A 9 7.50 19.14 26.38
CA SER A 9 7.06 18.08 25.45
C SER A 9 7.07 18.62 24.01
N PRO A 10 6.95 17.80 22.95
CA PRO A 10 6.66 18.36 21.63
C PRO A 10 5.30 19.09 21.75
N GLU A 11 5.34 20.38 22.04
CA GLU A 11 4.26 21.30 21.81
C GLU A 11 4.07 21.25 20.30
N SER A 12 3.01 20.57 19.87
CA SER A 12 2.47 20.74 18.54
C SER A 12 2.34 22.25 18.34
N SER A 13 3.17 22.84 17.49
CA SER A 13 2.88 24.16 16.98
C SER A 13 1.54 24.03 16.27
N ILE A 14 0.45 24.45 16.92
CA ILE A 14 -0.90 24.38 16.37
C ILE A 14 -0.92 25.32 15.16
N LYS A 15 -0.62 24.78 13.98
CA LYS A 15 -1.04 25.42 12.76
C LYS A 15 -2.51 25.07 12.58
N ASN A 16 -3.40 25.94 13.05
CA ASN A 16 -4.80 25.95 12.58
C ASN A 16 -4.77 26.41 11.12
N HIS A 17 -4.36 25.53 10.22
CA HIS A 17 -4.65 25.69 8.82
C HIS A 17 -6.15 25.40 8.67
N ASN A 18 -6.90 26.29 8.01
CA ASN A 18 -8.15 25.88 7.38
C ASN A 18 -7.78 24.79 6.37
N HIS A 19 -7.86 23.53 6.78
CA HIS A 19 -7.59 22.39 5.91
C HIS A 19 -8.75 22.31 4.92
N GLN A 20 -8.46 22.62 3.66
CA GLN A 20 -9.42 22.46 2.57
C GLN A 20 -9.15 21.12 1.90
N PHE A 21 -10.11 20.21 2.02
CA PHE A 21 -10.05 18.89 1.40
C PHE A 21 -10.78 18.94 0.06
N ASN A 22 -10.05 18.99 -1.06
CA ASN A 22 -10.66 19.02 -2.39
C ASN A 22 -10.79 17.62 -2.99
N ASN A 23 -9.99 16.66 -2.52
CA ASN A 23 -9.97 15.29 -3.04
C ASN A 23 -9.38 14.31 -1.99
N PHE A 24 -9.40 13.01 -2.28
CA PHE A 24 -8.92 11.97 -1.35
C PHE A 24 -7.41 12.01 -1.07
N LYS A 25 -6.59 12.51 -1.99
CA LYS A 25 -5.15 12.67 -1.76
C LYS A 25 -4.87 13.73 -0.69
N ASP A 26 -5.69 14.78 -0.62
CA ASP A 26 -5.60 15.80 0.43
C ASP A 26 -5.89 15.19 1.82
N TRP A 27 -6.87 14.29 1.91
CA TRP A 27 -7.17 13.53 3.13
C TRP A 27 -6.02 12.64 3.57
N VAL A 28 -5.44 11.87 2.65
CA VAL A 28 -4.27 11.02 2.94
C VAL A 28 -3.10 11.86 3.45
N ASN A 29 -2.80 12.98 2.78
CA ASN A 29 -1.72 13.88 3.20
C ASN A 29 -1.97 14.46 4.59
N PHE A 30 -3.21 14.85 4.91
CA PHE A 30 -3.58 15.37 6.23
C PHE A 30 -3.38 14.34 7.35
N PHE A 31 -3.87 13.11 7.18
CA PHE A 31 -3.71 12.08 8.20
C PHE A 31 -2.25 11.62 8.35
N GLN A 32 -1.44 11.75 7.28
CA GLN A 32 -0.02 11.42 7.29
C GLN A 32 0.88 12.57 7.80
N ASP A 33 0.36 13.79 7.97
CA ASP A 33 1.17 14.91 8.45
C ASP A 33 1.46 14.78 9.97
N GLN A 34 2.74 14.68 10.31
CA GLN A 34 3.21 14.54 11.70
C GLN A 34 3.01 15.82 12.54
N GLN A 35 2.84 16.98 11.89
CA GLN A 35 2.64 18.27 12.56
C GLN A 35 1.21 18.44 13.09
N ILE A 36 0.26 17.65 12.57
CA ILE A 36 -1.14 17.71 12.95
C ILE A 36 -1.38 16.82 14.16
N SER A 37 -1.91 17.41 15.23
CA SER A 37 -2.19 16.70 16.47
C SER A 37 -3.24 15.59 16.29
N THR A 38 -3.11 14.52 17.10
CA THR A 38 -4.10 13.42 17.13
C THR A 38 -5.52 13.92 17.36
N THR A 39 -5.73 14.92 18.23
CA THR A 39 -7.05 15.50 18.50
C THR A 39 -7.70 16.08 17.24
N VAL A 40 -6.94 16.84 16.45
CA VAL A 40 -7.44 17.41 15.19
C VAL A 40 -7.70 16.30 14.16
N LYS A 41 -6.85 15.27 14.10
CA LYS A 41 -7.09 14.10 13.23
C LYS A 41 -8.37 13.35 13.62
N THR A 42 -8.63 13.15 14.92
CA THR A 42 -9.85 12.51 15.42
C THR A 42 -11.10 13.30 15.09
N GLU A 43 -11.10 14.63 15.29
CA GLU A 43 -12.24 15.49 14.94
C GLU A 43 -12.57 15.40 13.43
N GLN A 44 -11.54 15.46 12.57
CA GLN A 44 -11.74 15.37 11.14
C GLN A 44 -12.13 13.96 10.67
N ALA A 45 -11.58 12.91 11.30
CA ALA A 45 -11.98 11.53 11.06
C ALA A 45 -13.44 11.28 11.42
N GLU A 46 -13.91 11.77 12.56
CA GLU A 46 -15.31 11.65 12.96
C GLU A 46 -16.24 12.31 11.93
N ASN A 47 -15.94 13.54 11.50
CA ASN A 47 -16.71 14.24 10.49
C ASN A 47 -16.73 13.47 9.15
N TYR A 48 -15.56 13.01 8.70
CA TYR A 48 -15.42 12.24 7.47
C TYR A 48 -16.22 10.93 7.51
N LEU A 49 -16.08 10.16 8.59
CA LEU A 49 -16.76 8.88 8.77
C LEU A 49 -18.27 9.06 8.89
N ARG A 50 -18.73 10.08 9.63
CA ARG A 50 -20.16 10.39 9.75
C ARG A 50 -20.80 10.65 8.38
N ASP A 51 -20.17 11.47 7.56
CA ASP A 51 -20.68 11.78 6.22
C ASP A 51 -20.63 10.56 5.30
N LEU A 52 -19.59 9.72 5.43
CA LEU A 52 -19.38 8.52 4.62
C LEU A 52 -20.41 7.43 4.92
N ILE A 53 -20.68 7.14 6.19
CA ILE A 53 -21.59 6.05 6.57
C ILE A 53 -23.07 6.34 6.27
N HIS A 54 -23.42 7.59 5.97
CA HIS A 54 -24.75 7.95 5.45
C HIS A 54 -24.94 7.57 3.97
N GLN A 55 -23.85 7.28 3.25
CA GLN A 55 -23.86 7.04 1.80
C GLN A 55 -23.66 5.56 1.45
N VAL A 56 -23.31 4.72 2.42
CA VAL A 56 -23.08 3.28 2.18
C VAL A 56 -24.39 2.50 2.15
N ASP A 57 -24.48 1.57 1.19
CA ASP A 57 -25.58 0.61 1.09
C ASP A 57 -25.18 -0.71 1.76
N VAL A 58 -25.96 -1.14 2.73
CA VAL A 58 -25.74 -2.39 3.50
C VAL A 58 -26.66 -3.53 3.05
N ALA A 59 -27.41 -3.35 1.96
CA ALA A 59 -28.24 -4.41 1.39
C ALA A 59 -27.41 -5.66 1.04
N GLY A 60 -27.96 -6.85 1.31
CA GLY A 60 -27.26 -8.12 1.06
C GLY A 60 -26.34 -8.57 2.20
N LEU A 61 -26.23 -7.78 3.28
CA LEU A 61 -25.48 -8.13 4.48
C LEU A 61 -26.36 -8.72 5.60
N GLU A 62 -27.55 -9.23 5.29
CA GLU A 62 -28.49 -9.80 6.29
C GLU A 62 -27.90 -11.02 7.02
N TRP A 63 -26.89 -11.67 6.44
CA TRP A 63 -26.16 -12.76 7.07
C TRP A 63 -25.36 -12.29 8.31
N LEU A 64 -24.97 -11.00 8.40
CA LEU A 64 -24.36 -10.42 9.60
C LEU A 64 -25.35 -10.25 10.75
N ASP A 65 -26.68 -10.23 10.50
CA ASP A 65 -27.69 -10.13 11.57
C ASP A 65 -27.76 -11.38 12.45
N GLN A 66 -27.07 -12.45 12.06
CA GLN A 66 -27.02 -13.70 12.81
C GLN A 66 -25.57 -14.03 13.17
N PRO A 67 -25.00 -13.43 14.23
CA PRO A 67 -23.59 -13.60 14.61
C PRO A 67 -23.12 -15.07 14.64
N ARG A 68 -23.99 -15.98 15.10
CA ARG A 68 -23.73 -17.44 15.15
C ARG A 68 -23.49 -18.11 13.79
N HIS A 69 -23.85 -17.48 12.68
CA HIS A 69 -23.70 -18.03 11.32
C HIS A 69 -22.60 -17.33 10.51
N VAL A 70 -22.00 -16.25 11.03
CA VAL A 70 -20.96 -15.47 10.36
C VAL A 70 -19.73 -16.34 10.06
N GLU A 71 -19.32 -17.18 11.01
CA GLU A 71 -18.20 -18.11 10.83
C GLU A 71 -18.43 -19.08 9.65
N GLN A 72 -19.62 -19.69 9.61
CA GLN A 72 -19.99 -20.61 8.54
C GLN A 72 -20.00 -19.89 7.18
N HIS A 73 -20.53 -18.67 7.13
CA HIS A 73 -20.55 -17.87 5.90
C HIS A 73 -19.13 -17.61 5.38
N PHE A 74 -18.19 -17.19 6.24
CA PHE A 74 -16.81 -16.99 5.83
C PHE A 74 -16.11 -18.26 5.38
N LEU A 75 -16.37 -19.40 6.05
CA LEU A 75 -15.82 -20.68 5.63
C LEU A 75 -16.33 -21.09 4.24
N GLU A 76 -17.62 -20.88 3.96
CA GLU A 76 -18.20 -21.12 2.64
C GLU A 76 -17.59 -20.23 1.56
N GLN A 77 -17.44 -18.93 1.81
CA GLN A 77 -16.78 -17.99 0.91
C GLN A 77 -15.30 -18.36 0.66
N HIS A 78 -14.58 -18.73 1.73
CA HIS A 78 -13.19 -19.18 1.63
C HIS A 78 -13.06 -20.41 0.72
N HIS A 79 -13.90 -21.43 0.90
CA HIS A 79 -13.91 -22.61 0.05
C HIS A 79 -14.24 -22.29 -1.42
N GLN A 80 -15.18 -21.37 -1.67
CA GLN A 80 -15.51 -20.92 -3.02
C GLN A 80 -14.31 -20.24 -3.68
N THR A 81 -13.65 -19.29 -3.00
CA THR A 81 -12.44 -18.64 -3.48
C THR A 81 -11.33 -19.65 -3.79
N CYS A 82 -11.09 -20.60 -2.89
CA CYS A 82 -10.10 -21.64 -3.08
C CYS A 82 -10.42 -22.55 -4.28
N ALA A 83 -11.68 -22.91 -4.50
CA ALA A 83 -12.11 -23.70 -5.66
C ALA A 83 -11.91 -22.94 -6.99
N ILE A 84 -12.22 -21.64 -7.01
CA ILE A 84 -11.97 -20.79 -8.18
C ILE A 84 -10.46 -20.70 -8.46
N PHE A 85 -9.64 -20.53 -7.42
CA PHE A 85 -8.19 -20.48 -7.56
C PHE A 85 -7.59 -21.82 -8.03
N GLN A 86 -8.09 -22.96 -7.53
CA GLN A 86 -7.67 -24.29 -8.03
C GLN A 86 -7.97 -24.44 -9.51
N SER A 87 -9.16 -24.02 -9.94
CA SER A 87 -9.54 -24.02 -11.36
C SER A 87 -8.62 -23.12 -12.21
N TYR A 88 -8.23 -21.96 -11.68
CA TYR A 88 -7.24 -21.09 -12.29
C TYR A 88 -5.88 -21.80 -12.43
N VAL A 89 -5.36 -22.42 -11.38
CA VAL A 89 -4.08 -23.16 -11.41
C VAL A 89 -4.12 -24.32 -12.42
N GLU A 90 -5.23 -25.02 -12.56
CA GLU A 90 -5.40 -26.05 -13.59
C GLU A 90 -5.30 -25.49 -15.01
N ARG A 91 -5.94 -24.35 -15.28
CA ARG A 91 -5.80 -23.64 -16.56
C ARG A 91 -4.34 -23.23 -16.83
N ARG A 92 -3.63 -22.74 -15.80
CA ARG A 92 -2.19 -22.42 -15.90
C ARG A 92 -1.34 -23.66 -16.24
N LYS A 93 -1.63 -24.81 -15.63
CA LYS A 93 -0.95 -26.09 -15.95
C LYS A 93 -1.21 -26.56 -17.39
N GLN A 94 -2.34 -26.19 -17.96
CA GLN A 94 -2.70 -26.44 -19.36
C GLN A 94 -2.15 -25.38 -20.33
N GLN A 95 -1.17 -24.58 -19.90
CA GLN A 95 -0.50 -23.56 -20.71
C GLN A 95 -1.42 -22.45 -21.24
N GLN A 96 -2.54 -22.17 -20.56
CA GLN A 96 -3.31 -20.96 -20.86
C GLN A 96 -2.45 -19.70 -20.57
N GLY A 97 -2.96 -18.49 -20.86
CA GLY A 97 -2.29 -17.22 -20.55
C GLY A 97 -2.45 -16.82 -19.08
N ARG A 98 -1.63 -15.88 -18.61
CA ARG A 98 -1.88 -15.18 -17.33
C ARG A 98 -3.19 -14.41 -17.45
N GLU A 99 -3.98 -14.35 -16.38
CA GLU A 99 -5.29 -13.71 -16.37
C GLU A 99 -5.22 -12.26 -15.87
N TYR A 100 -4.24 -11.90 -15.02
CA TYR A 100 -4.13 -10.55 -14.45
C TYR A 100 -3.02 -9.72 -15.07
N PHE A 101 -1.83 -10.32 -15.24
CA PHE A 101 -0.62 -9.63 -15.67
C PHE A 101 0.00 -10.35 -16.87
N PRO A 102 -0.47 -10.04 -18.10
CA PRO A 102 0.12 -10.63 -19.30
C PRO A 102 1.63 -10.38 -19.42
N THR A 103 2.11 -9.22 -18.93
CA THR A 103 3.53 -8.83 -18.97
C THR A 103 4.00 -8.25 -17.64
N VAL A 104 5.32 -8.08 -17.47
CA VAL A 104 5.92 -7.41 -16.29
C VAL A 104 5.37 -5.99 -16.13
N SER A 105 5.13 -5.30 -17.24
CA SER A 105 4.62 -3.92 -17.23
C SER A 105 3.19 -3.80 -16.71
N HIS A 106 2.33 -4.80 -16.95
CA HIS A 106 1.01 -4.85 -16.32
C HIS A 106 1.13 -4.99 -14.79
N ALA A 107 2.04 -5.84 -14.32
CA ALA A 107 2.30 -5.97 -12.90
C ALA A 107 2.87 -4.68 -12.30
N PHE A 108 3.81 -3.99 -12.97
CA PHE A 108 4.33 -2.70 -12.52
C PHE A 108 3.23 -1.64 -12.41
N GLU A 109 2.35 -1.57 -13.41
CA GLU A 109 1.22 -0.64 -13.38
C GLU A 109 0.28 -0.92 -12.20
N PHE A 110 -0.03 -2.19 -11.95
CA PHE A 110 -0.86 -2.61 -10.83
C PHE A 110 -0.21 -2.25 -9.48
N LEU A 111 1.07 -2.57 -9.30
CA LEU A 111 1.82 -2.26 -8.08
C LEU A 111 1.85 -0.75 -7.82
N ALA A 112 2.07 0.06 -8.84
CA ALA A 112 2.01 1.51 -8.68
C ALA A 112 0.59 1.96 -8.29
N LYS A 113 -0.46 1.47 -8.96
CA LYS A 113 -1.85 1.90 -8.76
C LYS A 113 -2.46 1.50 -7.42
N VAL A 114 -2.06 0.38 -6.84
CA VAL A 114 -2.54 -0.05 -5.50
C VAL A 114 -1.71 0.54 -4.35
N ALA A 115 -0.58 1.18 -4.65
CA ALA A 115 0.33 1.73 -3.63
C ALA A 115 -0.34 2.62 -2.57
N PRO A 116 -1.28 3.53 -2.88
CA PRO A 116 -1.90 4.36 -1.84
C PRO A 116 -2.52 3.54 -0.70
N VAL A 117 -3.20 2.44 -1.01
CA VAL A 117 -3.81 1.54 -0.02
C VAL A 117 -2.76 0.73 0.71
N LYS A 118 -1.76 0.21 -0.02
CA LYS A 118 -0.73 -0.68 0.54
C LYS A 118 0.30 0.06 1.41
N LEU A 119 0.45 1.37 1.22
CA LEU A 119 1.30 2.23 2.05
C LEU A 119 0.63 2.69 3.35
N VAL A 120 -0.64 2.34 3.60
CA VAL A 120 -1.37 2.63 4.84
C VAL A 120 -1.92 1.36 5.50
N ASP A 121 -1.39 0.21 5.12
CA ASP A 121 -1.87 -1.09 5.56
C ASP A 121 -1.83 -1.26 7.09
N GLY A 122 -2.84 -1.93 7.64
CA GLY A 122 -3.11 -2.03 9.08
C GLY A 122 -3.59 -0.75 9.77
N SER A 123 -3.52 0.44 9.13
CA SER A 123 -3.74 1.72 9.81
C SER A 123 -5.11 1.86 10.49
N TRP A 124 -6.17 1.25 9.92
CA TRP A 124 -7.53 1.34 10.45
C TRP A 124 -7.64 0.85 11.90
N LEU A 125 -6.75 -0.04 12.35
CA LEU A 125 -6.73 -0.57 13.71
C LEU A 125 -6.05 0.34 14.74
N TYR A 126 -5.41 1.45 14.33
CA TYR A 126 -4.71 2.34 15.26
C TYR A 126 -5.63 2.89 16.37
N SER A 127 -6.92 3.10 16.10
CA SER A 127 -7.90 3.55 17.09
C SER A 127 -8.09 2.54 18.23
N THR A 128 -7.81 1.25 17.99
CA THR A 128 -7.91 0.19 19.01
C THR A 128 -6.80 0.30 20.06
N VAL A 129 -5.59 0.73 19.67
CA VAL A 129 -4.46 0.85 20.63
C VAL A 129 -4.63 1.99 21.62
N GLN A 130 -5.44 2.99 21.28
CA GLN A 130 -5.81 4.06 22.22
C GLN A 130 -6.67 3.54 23.39
N ASN A 131 -7.32 2.38 23.18
CA ASN A 131 -8.17 1.70 24.15
C ASN A 131 -7.54 0.36 24.56
N TRP A 132 -6.21 0.32 24.70
CA TRP A 132 -5.45 -0.91 24.96
C TRP A 132 -5.82 -1.63 26.26
N ASN A 133 -6.35 -0.90 27.23
CA ASN A 133 -6.76 -1.42 28.53
C ASN A 133 -8.10 -2.17 28.50
N ARG A 134 -8.79 -2.19 27.34
CA ARG A 134 -10.03 -2.94 27.13
C ARG A 134 -9.73 -4.36 26.63
N PRO A 135 -10.02 -5.42 27.41
CA PRO A 135 -9.71 -6.79 27.02
C PRO A 135 -10.31 -7.22 25.68
N GLU A 136 -11.49 -6.72 25.33
CA GLU A 136 -12.21 -6.98 24.09
C GLU A 136 -11.50 -6.44 22.83
N ASN A 137 -10.52 -5.53 22.99
CA ASN A 137 -9.70 -5.02 21.89
C ASN A 137 -8.42 -5.82 21.66
N LYS A 138 -8.11 -6.78 22.53
CA LYS A 138 -6.81 -7.46 22.56
C LYS A 138 -6.46 -8.12 21.22
N ASP A 139 -7.41 -8.80 20.58
CA ASP A 139 -7.15 -9.47 19.30
C ASP A 139 -6.95 -8.46 18.16
N LEU A 140 -7.71 -7.36 18.11
CA LEU A 140 -7.54 -6.29 17.12
C LEU A 140 -6.20 -5.57 17.27
N ILE A 141 -5.79 -5.29 18.51
CA ILE A 141 -4.47 -4.70 18.80
C ILE A 141 -3.36 -5.66 18.38
N TYR A 142 -3.54 -6.96 18.60
CA TYR A 142 -2.55 -7.95 18.19
C TYR A 142 -2.41 -8.02 16.67
N ILE A 143 -3.54 -8.07 15.93
CA ILE A 143 -3.55 -7.96 14.46
C ILE A 143 -2.77 -6.71 14.05
N TYR A 144 -3.11 -5.55 14.61
CA TYR A 144 -2.41 -4.31 14.27
C TYR A 144 -0.90 -4.40 14.46
N LEU A 145 -0.43 -4.91 15.60
CA LEU A 145 1.00 -5.01 15.84
C LEU A 145 1.68 -6.01 14.90
N GLU A 146 1.00 -7.08 14.46
CA GLU A 146 1.49 -8.00 13.43
C GLU A 146 1.59 -7.34 12.05
N GLU A 147 0.61 -6.52 11.64
CA GLU A 147 0.68 -5.67 10.44
C GLU A 147 1.89 -4.71 10.51
N LEU A 148 2.17 -4.22 11.72
CA LEU A 148 3.34 -3.41 12.00
C LEU A 148 4.65 -4.22 12.08
N GLY A 149 4.61 -5.52 11.80
CA GLY A 149 5.75 -6.44 11.80
C GLY A 149 6.31 -6.72 13.19
N LEU A 150 5.55 -6.49 14.26
CA LEU A 150 6.00 -6.45 15.65
C LEU A 150 7.26 -5.56 15.84
N GLY A 151 7.44 -4.55 14.98
CA GLY A 151 8.60 -3.66 14.98
C GLY A 151 9.85 -4.22 14.26
N HIS A 152 9.71 -5.23 13.41
CA HIS A 152 10.76 -5.70 12.51
C HIS A 152 10.58 -5.13 11.11
N THR A 153 11.59 -4.42 10.58
CA THR A 153 11.53 -3.76 9.27
C THR A 153 11.19 -4.71 8.12
N ARG A 154 11.69 -5.95 8.16
CA ARG A 154 11.38 -6.95 7.13
C ARG A 154 9.98 -7.54 7.25
N ALA A 155 9.31 -7.33 8.38
CA ALA A 155 7.98 -7.86 8.68
C ALA A 155 6.89 -6.77 8.66
N ASN A 156 7.26 -5.49 8.69
CA ASN A 156 6.29 -4.39 8.64
C ASN A 156 5.74 -4.24 7.21
N HIS A 157 4.42 -4.25 7.07
CA HIS A 157 3.77 -4.32 5.76
C HIS A 157 4.04 -3.09 4.89
N VAL A 158 4.04 -1.90 5.50
CA VAL A 158 4.35 -0.66 4.78
C VAL A 158 5.80 -0.61 4.32
N THR A 159 6.77 -1.01 5.15
CA THR A 159 8.18 -1.07 4.72
C THR A 159 8.41 -2.14 3.67
N MET A 160 7.76 -3.31 3.75
CA MET A 160 7.80 -4.32 2.69
C MET A 160 7.33 -3.74 1.35
N TYR A 161 6.24 -2.98 1.36
CA TYR A 161 5.69 -2.39 0.14
C TYR A 161 6.56 -1.25 -0.39
N GLN A 162 7.11 -0.42 0.49
CA GLN A 162 8.10 0.61 0.12
C GLN A 162 9.34 -0.03 -0.53
N ASP A 163 9.87 -1.11 0.05
CA ASP A 163 10.99 -1.86 -0.51
C ASP A 163 10.65 -2.43 -1.89
N LEU A 164 9.44 -2.96 -2.07
CA LEU A 164 8.96 -3.45 -3.37
C LEU A 164 8.93 -2.34 -4.43
N LEU A 165 8.35 -1.18 -4.12
CA LEU A 165 8.29 -0.04 -5.03
C LEU A 165 9.69 0.51 -5.34
N ASN A 166 10.55 0.63 -4.32
CA ASN A 166 11.94 1.07 -4.47
C ASN A 166 12.74 0.13 -5.38
N HIS A 167 12.61 -1.18 -5.16
CA HIS A 167 13.34 -2.19 -5.91
C HIS A 167 13.08 -2.12 -7.41
N TYR A 168 11.83 -1.84 -7.79
CA TYR A 168 11.40 -1.70 -9.18
C TYR A 168 11.26 -0.23 -9.62
N GLU A 169 11.83 0.74 -8.89
CA GLU A 169 11.82 2.17 -9.24
C GLU A 169 10.40 2.75 -9.54
N LEU A 170 9.37 2.26 -8.85
CA LEU A 170 7.95 2.58 -9.13
C LEU A 170 7.38 3.77 -8.36
N ASN A 171 8.13 4.36 -7.41
CA ASN A 171 7.63 5.43 -6.52
C ASN A 171 7.02 6.61 -7.29
N SER A 172 7.69 7.09 -8.33
CA SER A 172 7.20 8.22 -9.12
C SER A 172 5.85 7.94 -9.81
N TYR A 173 5.57 6.69 -10.17
CA TYR A 173 4.29 6.28 -10.75
C TYR A 173 3.20 6.24 -9.68
N ALA A 174 3.51 5.74 -8.48
CA ALA A 174 2.60 5.73 -7.35
C ALA A 174 2.23 7.16 -6.87
N GLU A 175 3.18 8.10 -6.91
CA GLU A 175 2.96 9.49 -6.48
C GLU A 175 2.15 10.33 -7.48
N GLN A 176 2.16 9.97 -8.77
CA GLN A 176 1.52 10.72 -9.85
C GLN A 176 0.10 10.22 -10.18
N LEU A 177 -0.48 9.38 -9.34
CA LEU A 177 -1.84 8.89 -9.52
C LEU A 177 -2.89 10.00 -9.33
N ASP A 178 -4.00 9.82 -10.05
CA ASP A 178 -5.23 10.60 -9.83
C ASP A 178 -5.80 10.35 -8.42
N ALA A 179 -6.50 11.35 -7.88
CA ALA A 179 -7.02 11.30 -6.52
C ALA A 179 -8.01 10.15 -6.28
N SER A 180 -8.68 9.63 -7.32
CA SER A 180 -9.59 8.47 -7.18
C SER A 180 -8.90 7.18 -6.72
N TYR A 181 -7.57 7.07 -6.80
CA TYR A 181 -6.81 5.93 -6.27
C TYR A 181 -6.54 6.03 -4.76
N TYR A 182 -6.79 7.19 -4.14
CA TYR A 182 -6.50 7.45 -2.73
C TYR A 182 -7.72 7.28 -1.81
N GLU A 183 -8.91 7.03 -2.36
CA GLU A 183 -10.16 6.94 -1.59
C GLU A 183 -10.06 5.92 -0.46
N GLN A 184 -9.68 4.68 -0.79
CA GLN A 184 -9.61 3.63 0.21
C GLN A 184 -8.52 3.88 1.27
N ALA A 185 -7.40 4.50 0.86
CA ALA A 185 -6.36 4.91 1.80
C ALA A 185 -6.84 6.00 2.77
N ALA A 186 -7.65 6.95 2.28
CA ALA A 186 -8.26 7.98 3.12
C ALA A 186 -9.23 7.37 4.15
N VAL A 187 -10.02 6.36 3.75
CA VAL A 187 -10.94 5.66 4.64
C VAL A 187 -10.18 4.89 5.74
N GLN A 188 -9.14 4.13 5.39
CA GLN A 188 -8.31 3.42 6.39
C GLN A 188 -7.69 4.39 7.39
N LEU A 189 -7.15 5.52 6.91
CA LEU A 189 -6.57 6.55 7.77
C LEU A 189 -7.63 7.28 8.61
N ALA A 190 -8.85 7.48 8.13
CA ALA A 190 -9.94 8.02 8.94
C ALA A 190 -10.33 7.03 10.07
N LEU A 191 -10.44 5.74 9.76
CA LEU A 191 -10.71 4.69 10.75
C LEU A 191 -9.61 4.59 11.82
N ALA A 192 -8.36 4.86 11.46
CA ALA A 192 -7.22 4.92 12.37
C ALA A 192 -7.44 5.91 13.54
N TYR A 193 -8.23 6.96 13.30
CA TYR A 193 -8.55 8.00 14.27
C TYR A 193 -10.03 8.02 14.66
N ALA A 194 -10.77 6.94 14.39
CA ALA A 194 -12.18 6.82 14.75
C ALA A 194 -12.38 6.96 16.28
N PRO A 195 -13.39 7.71 16.72
CA PRO A 195 -13.72 7.80 18.14
C PRO A 195 -14.33 6.47 18.65
N PRO A 196 -14.38 6.24 19.97
CA PRO A 196 -14.83 4.96 20.55
C PRO A 196 -16.21 4.48 20.08
N GLU A 197 -17.16 5.39 19.85
CA GLU A 197 -18.50 5.11 19.32
C GLU A 197 -18.49 4.53 17.90
N TYR A 198 -17.41 4.75 17.14
CA TYR A 198 -17.22 4.26 15.78
C TYR A 198 -16.30 3.03 15.73
N LEU A 199 -15.88 2.50 16.87
CA LEU A 199 -15.13 1.24 16.92
C LEU A 199 -15.83 0.07 16.22
N PRO A 200 -17.18 -0.07 16.24
CA PRO A 200 -17.85 -1.08 15.42
C PRO A 200 -17.63 -0.91 13.90
N LEU A 201 -17.44 0.32 13.39
CA LEU A 201 -17.05 0.52 11.98
C LEU A 201 -15.67 -0.08 11.70
N VAL A 202 -14.72 0.12 12.62
CA VAL A 202 -13.35 -0.42 12.51
C VAL A 202 -13.38 -1.95 12.52
N ILE A 203 -14.18 -2.55 13.41
CA ILE A 203 -14.36 -4.01 13.48
C ILE A 203 -14.98 -4.53 12.19
N GLY A 204 -16.03 -3.87 11.69
CA GLY A 204 -16.68 -4.26 10.44
C GLY A 204 -15.73 -4.21 9.25
N PHE A 205 -14.94 -3.14 9.15
CA PHE A 205 -13.90 -3.00 8.12
C PHE A 205 -12.89 -4.15 8.21
N ASN A 206 -12.37 -4.40 9.42
CA ASN A 206 -11.43 -5.49 9.67
C ASN A 206 -12.02 -6.85 9.32
N LEU A 207 -13.30 -7.07 9.63
CA LEU A 207 -13.97 -8.34 9.35
C LEU A 207 -14.00 -8.66 7.85
N GLY A 208 -14.21 -7.66 7.01
CA GLY A 208 -14.17 -7.80 5.55
C GLY A 208 -12.75 -7.86 4.99
N TYR A 209 -11.85 -6.99 5.47
CA TYR A 209 -10.49 -6.88 4.94
C TYR A 209 -9.65 -8.15 5.16
N GLU A 210 -9.84 -8.82 6.30
CA GLU A 210 -9.13 -10.06 6.68
C GLU A 210 -9.64 -11.31 5.95
N GLN A 211 -10.68 -11.20 5.11
CA GLN A 211 -11.08 -12.33 4.27
C GLN A 211 -10.07 -12.53 3.16
N LEU A 212 -9.92 -13.76 2.66
CA LEU A 212 -9.01 -14.07 1.56
C LEU A 212 -9.66 -13.75 0.20
N PRO A 213 -9.37 -12.61 -0.45
CA PRO A 213 -9.88 -12.35 -1.80
C PRO A 213 -9.12 -13.19 -2.84
N LEU A 214 -9.85 -13.64 -3.86
CA LEU A 214 -9.28 -14.38 -5.00
C LEU A 214 -8.09 -13.66 -5.63
N HIS A 215 -8.16 -12.32 -5.70
CA HIS A 215 -7.15 -11.56 -6.41
C HIS A 215 -5.75 -11.71 -5.76
N LEU A 216 -5.65 -11.82 -4.43
CA LEU A 216 -4.36 -11.98 -3.75
C LEU A 216 -3.68 -13.30 -4.16
N LEU A 217 -4.45 -14.39 -4.27
CA LEU A 217 -3.95 -15.70 -4.69
C LEU A 217 -3.39 -15.66 -6.12
N VAL A 218 -4.15 -15.07 -7.05
CA VAL A 218 -3.74 -14.94 -8.47
C VAL A 218 -2.57 -13.97 -8.62
N THR A 219 -2.62 -12.80 -7.96
CA THR A 219 -1.53 -11.81 -7.95
C THR A 219 -0.24 -12.44 -7.42
N ASN A 220 -0.27 -13.11 -6.27
CA ASN A 220 0.89 -13.79 -5.70
C ASN A 220 1.48 -14.82 -6.68
N TYR A 221 0.62 -15.63 -7.31
CA TYR A 221 1.03 -16.63 -8.29
C TYR A 221 1.71 -15.99 -9.52
N GLU A 222 1.08 -14.98 -10.12
CA GLU A 222 1.57 -14.38 -11.37
C GLU A 222 2.79 -13.48 -11.18
N LEU A 223 2.89 -12.74 -10.06
CA LEU A 223 4.09 -11.98 -9.73
C LEU A 223 5.31 -12.92 -9.63
N SER A 224 5.16 -14.05 -8.94
CA SER A 224 6.21 -15.07 -8.84
C SER A 224 6.62 -15.60 -10.22
N GLU A 225 5.65 -15.88 -11.08
CA GLU A 225 5.89 -16.34 -12.46
C GLU A 225 6.65 -15.31 -13.31
N LEU A 226 6.31 -14.02 -13.13
CA LEU A 226 6.96 -12.88 -13.78
C LEU A 226 8.34 -12.54 -13.21
N GLY A 227 8.79 -13.21 -12.14
CA GLY A 227 10.05 -12.91 -11.47
C GLY A 227 10.00 -11.62 -10.64
N ILE A 228 8.81 -11.22 -10.20
CA ILE A 228 8.58 -10.11 -9.28
C ILE A 228 8.41 -10.66 -7.86
N ASP A 229 9.01 -10.02 -6.86
CA ASP A 229 8.89 -10.46 -5.47
C ASP A 229 7.43 -10.40 -4.98
N PRO A 230 6.77 -11.53 -4.67
CA PRO A 230 5.38 -11.55 -4.26
C PRO A 230 5.21 -11.44 -2.74
N HIS A 231 6.30 -11.26 -1.97
CA HIS A 231 6.31 -11.46 -0.52
C HIS A 231 5.20 -10.71 0.24
N TYR A 232 4.98 -9.43 -0.08
CA TYR A 232 3.91 -8.63 0.52
C TYR A 232 2.51 -9.26 0.33
N PHE A 233 2.21 -9.79 -0.85
CA PHE A 233 0.94 -10.45 -1.12
C PHE A 233 0.87 -11.85 -0.52
N ASN A 234 2.02 -12.51 -0.39
CA ASN A 234 2.12 -13.85 0.18
C ASN A 234 1.79 -13.87 1.67
N VAL A 235 2.26 -12.88 2.44
CA VAL A 235 2.04 -12.86 3.90
C VAL A 235 0.56 -12.82 4.24
N HIS A 236 -0.24 -12.02 3.54
CA HIS A 236 -1.71 -11.93 3.67
C HIS A 236 -2.44 -13.25 3.32
N ILE A 237 -1.85 -14.12 2.49
CA ILE A 237 -2.42 -15.47 2.25
C ILE A 237 -2.21 -16.38 3.47
N THR A 238 -1.14 -16.15 4.24
CA THR A 238 -0.73 -17.02 5.35
C THR A 238 -1.24 -16.58 6.71
N ILE A 239 -1.14 -15.28 7.02
CA ILE A 239 -1.49 -14.75 8.34
C ILE A 239 -3.00 -14.49 8.47
N ASP A 240 -3.70 -14.18 7.37
CA ASP A 240 -5.16 -13.93 7.34
C ASP A 240 -5.96 -15.25 7.26
N ASN A 241 -5.43 -16.36 7.79
CA ASN A 241 -6.06 -17.66 7.69
C ASN A 241 -7.24 -17.82 8.67
N ALA A 242 -8.27 -18.56 8.24
CA ALA A 242 -9.51 -18.76 9.00
C ALA A 242 -9.39 -19.66 10.25
N HIS A 243 -8.22 -20.26 10.52
CA HIS A 243 -8.05 -21.19 11.65
C HIS A 243 -7.51 -20.49 12.90
N ASN A 244 -6.35 -19.85 12.80
CA ASN A 244 -5.71 -19.14 13.92
C ASN A 244 -5.15 -17.77 13.53
N GLY A 245 -5.41 -17.36 12.29
CA GLY A 245 -4.96 -16.12 11.70
C GLY A 245 -5.86 -14.93 12.03
N HIS A 246 -5.61 -13.82 11.34
CA HIS A 246 -6.31 -12.56 11.55
C HIS A 246 -7.81 -12.65 11.28
N ALA A 247 -8.23 -13.43 10.27
CA ALA A 247 -9.65 -13.68 10.01
C ALA A 247 -10.40 -14.27 11.22
N GLN A 248 -9.79 -15.25 11.92
CA GLN A 248 -10.39 -15.86 13.11
C GLN A 248 -10.40 -14.88 14.29
N LYS A 249 -9.33 -14.10 14.47
CA LYS A 249 -9.23 -13.08 15.52
C LYS A 249 -10.24 -11.94 15.32
N SER A 250 -10.41 -11.52 14.08
CA SER A 250 -11.39 -10.51 13.66
C SER A 250 -12.82 -10.99 13.97
N LEU A 251 -13.13 -12.25 13.66
CA LEU A 251 -14.39 -12.87 14.01
C LEU A 251 -14.60 -12.95 15.54
N GLN A 252 -13.58 -13.32 16.30
CA GLN A 252 -13.68 -13.37 17.76
C GLN A 252 -13.94 -11.98 18.36
N ALA A 253 -13.22 -10.96 17.89
CA ALA A 253 -13.43 -9.58 18.31
C ALA A 253 -14.85 -9.08 18.00
N TYR A 254 -15.39 -9.45 16.83
CA TYR A 254 -16.78 -9.19 16.46
C TYR A 254 -17.77 -9.86 17.44
N LEU A 255 -17.59 -11.16 17.74
CA LEU A 255 -18.50 -11.89 18.63
C LEU A 255 -18.44 -11.40 20.08
N ASP A 256 -17.25 -11.12 20.59
CA ASP A 256 -17.04 -10.63 21.95
C ASP A 256 -17.66 -9.24 22.14
N GLN A 257 -17.44 -8.33 21.18
CA GLN A 257 -18.03 -6.99 21.22
C GLN A 257 -19.55 -7.02 21.04
N TYR A 258 -20.08 -7.91 20.19
CA TYR A 258 -21.52 -8.11 20.06
C TYR A 258 -22.15 -8.55 21.40
N ALA A 259 -21.51 -9.46 22.13
CA ALA A 259 -22.00 -9.95 23.42
C ALA A 259 -22.01 -8.86 24.51
N LEU A 260 -21.17 -7.83 24.37
CA LEU A 260 -21.05 -6.71 25.31
C LEU A 260 -21.86 -5.48 24.88
N ALA A 261 -22.42 -5.46 23.67
CA ALA A 261 -23.10 -4.29 23.11
C ALA A 261 -24.37 -3.93 23.91
N GLU A 262 -24.46 -2.68 24.35
CA GLU A 262 -25.67 -2.14 24.99
C GLU A 262 -26.86 -2.09 24.01
N ASP A 263 -26.58 -1.74 22.75
CA ASP A 263 -27.52 -1.80 21.62
C ASP A 263 -26.96 -2.70 20.51
N PRO A 264 -27.31 -4.00 20.50
CA PRO A 264 -26.87 -4.94 19.48
C PRO A 264 -27.31 -4.55 18.06
N ALA A 265 -28.44 -3.86 17.90
CA ALA A 265 -28.92 -3.46 16.58
C ALA A 265 -28.08 -2.31 16.01
N GLN A 266 -27.77 -1.31 16.84
CA GLN A 266 -26.85 -0.23 16.45
C GLN A 266 -25.44 -0.77 16.18
N TYR A 267 -24.96 -1.70 17.01
CA TYR A 267 -23.69 -2.36 16.79
C TYR A 267 -23.64 -3.04 15.42
N LEU A 268 -24.64 -3.88 15.09
CA LEU A 268 -24.69 -4.59 13.81
C LEU A 268 -24.82 -3.64 12.60
N ASP A 269 -25.58 -2.55 12.72
CA ASP A 269 -25.67 -1.53 11.67
C ASP A 269 -24.30 -0.94 11.35
N LEU A 270 -23.53 -0.55 12.37
CA LEU A 270 -22.16 -0.05 12.20
C LEU A 270 -21.20 -1.14 11.70
N ILE A 271 -21.32 -2.39 12.16
CA ILE A 271 -20.50 -3.49 11.61
C ILE A 271 -20.73 -3.66 10.12
N LYS A 272 -22.00 -3.66 9.66
CA LYS A 272 -22.32 -3.76 8.24
C LYS A 272 -21.76 -2.59 7.44
N LYS A 273 -21.91 -1.36 7.95
CA LYS A 273 -21.35 -0.16 7.33
C LYS A 273 -19.83 -0.26 7.21
N GLY A 274 -19.15 -0.62 8.31
CA GLY A 274 -17.71 -0.88 8.33
C GLY A 274 -17.31 -1.95 7.33
N TYR A 275 -18.06 -3.05 7.25
CA TYR A 275 -17.83 -4.12 6.28
C TYR A 275 -17.90 -3.58 4.85
N VAL A 276 -18.89 -2.78 4.48
CA VAL A 276 -18.94 -2.17 3.13
C VAL A 276 -17.70 -1.30 2.85
N LEU A 277 -17.20 -0.57 3.85
CA LEU A 277 -16.01 0.28 3.71
C LEU A 277 -14.73 -0.51 3.35
N ASN A 278 -14.68 -1.82 3.55
CA ASN A 278 -13.49 -2.62 3.22
C ASN A 278 -13.21 -2.70 1.69
N ASP A 279 -14.21 -2.45 0.85
CA ASP A 279 -14.10 -2.50 -0.63
C ASP A 279 -14.54 -1.20 -1.32
N ILE A 280 -14.53 -0.07 -0.59
CA ILE A 280 -14.87 1.25 -1.16
C ILE A 280 -13.75 1.79 -2.07
N GLY A 281 -14.14 2.63 -3.03
CA GLY A 281 -13.23 3.18 -4.03
C GLY A 281 -12.88 2.15 -5.12
N LYS A 282 -11.68 2.28 -5.71
CA LYS A 282 -11.23 1.37 -6.77
C LYS A 282 -10.69 0.08 -6.18
N SER A 283 -11.40 -1.03 -6.36
CA SER A 283 -10.92 -2.33 -5.90
C SER A 283 -9.75 -2.85 -6.74
N SER A 284 -8.91 -3.72 -6.16
CA SER A 284 -7.79 -4.35 -6.86
C SER A 284 -8.24 -5.02 -8.17
N THR A 285 -9.39 -5.69 -8.16
CA THR A 285 -9.96 -6.34 -9.35
C THR A 285 -10.40 -5.33 -10.42
N GLN A 286 -10.95 -4.18 -10.04
CA GLN A 286 -11.25 -3.11 -11.00
C GLN A 286 -9.97 -2.53 -11.61
N ILE A 287 -8.93 -2.33 -10.79
CA ILE A 287 -7.63 -1.84 -11.25
C ILE A 287 -7.02 -2.81 -12.26
N ILE A 288 -7.02 -4.13 -11.96
CA ILE A 288 -6.51 -5.18 -12.87
C ILE A 288 -7.23 -5.14 -14.23
N LYS A 289 -8.55 -4.97 -14.23
CA LYS A 289 -9.35 -4.89 -15.48
C LYS A 289 -9.08 -3.62 -16.30
N GLN A 290 -8.46 -2.60 -15.70
CA GLN A 290 -8.22 -1.28 -16.30
C GLN A 290 -6.72 -1.00 -16.52
N LEU A 291 -5.87 -2.02 -16.45
CA LEU A 291 -4.46 -1.88 -16.80
C LEU A 291 -4.31 -1.59 -18.29
N ASP A 292 -3.38 -0.71 -18.63
CA ASP A 292 -3.20 -0.17 -19.97
C ASP A 292 -1.71 0.16 -20.19
N THR A 293 -0.98 -0.85 -20.67
CA THR A 293 0.46 -0.73 -20.90
C THR A 293 0.83 0.27 -22.00
N GLU A 294 -0.10 0.57 -22.93
CA GLU A 294 0.11 1.60 -23.94
C GLU A 294 0.12 2.99 -23.31
N LYS A 295 -0.86 3.29 -22.45
CA LYS A 295 -0.85 4.55 -21.67
C LYS A 295 0.35 4.64 -20.74
N LEU A 296 0.75 3.53 -20.11
CA LEU A 296 1.93 3.50 -19.25
C LEU A 296 3.20 3.84 -20.05
N ALA A 297 3.41 3.21 -21.21
CA ALA A 297 4.55 3.51 -22.07
C ALA A 297 4.52 4.94 -22.61
N LEU A 298 3.35 5.44 -23.03
CA LEU A 298 3.19 6.85 -23.43
C LEU A 298 3.61 7.80 -22.31
N LYS A 299 3.23 7.51 -21.06
CA LYS A 299 3.61 8.32 -19.90
C LYS A 299 5.12 8.35 -19.69
N VAL A 300 5.82 7.22 -19.89
CA VAL A 300 7.30 7.16 -19.87
C VAL A 300 7.88 8.15 -20.89
N PHE A 301 7.44 8.10 -22.14
CA PHE A 301 7.94 8.98 -23.19
C PHE A 301 7.62 10.47 -22.91
N GLN A 302 6.43 10.77 -22.42
CA GLN A 302 6.03 12.13 -22.04
C GLN A 302 6.91 12.70 -20.92
N ASN A 303 7.18 11.90 -19.88
CA ASN A 303 8.05 12.32 -18.79
C ASN A 303 9.50 12.56 -19.29
N LYS A 304 10.00 11.73 -20.21
CA LYS A 304 11.32 11.95 -20.82
C LYS A 304 11.39 13.15 -21.75
N ALA A 305 10.31 13.47 -22.45
CA ALA A 305 10.25 14.62 -23.34
C ALA A 305 10.56 15.95 -22.62
N LEU A 306 10.05 16.11 -21.39
CA LEU A 306 10.27 17.29 -20.55
C LEU A 306 11.75 17.65 -20.39
N ILE A 307 12.61 16.64 -20.32
CA ILE A 307 14.06 16.80 -20.12
C ILE A 307 14.82 16.71 -21.46
N GLY A 308 14.41 15.81 -22.36
CA GLY A 308 15.13 15.50 -23.61
C GLY A 308 15.00 16.54 -24.73
N GLN A 309 14.05 17.47 -24.63
CA GLN A 309 13.66 18.40 -25.70
C GLN A 309 14.75 19.34 -26.26
N TYR A 310 15.95 19.39 -25.66
CA TYR A 310 17.02 20.34 -26.07
C TYR A 310 18.30 19.68 -26.60
N ILE A 311 18.43 18.36 -26.51
CA ILE A 311 19.75 17.69 -26.58
C ILE A 311 19.96 16.95 -27.92
N HIS A 312 18.92 16.81 -28.76
CA HIS A 312 19.04 16.10 -30.03
C HIS A 312 19.54 16.98 -31.18
N ASN A 313 20.28 16.35 -32.09
CA ASN A 313 20.75 16.99 -33.32
C ASN A 313 19.59 17.23 -34.31
N GLN A 314 19.56 18.41 -34.94
CA GLN A 314 18.57 18.82 -35.94
C GLN A 314 18.64 18.05 -37.28
N LYS A 315 19.69 17.26 -37.53
CA LYS A 315 19.86 16.50 -38.79
C LYS A 315 18.81 15.41 -39.01
N CYS A 316 18.20 14.89 -37.95
CA CYS A 316 17.17 13.85 -38.06
C CYS A 316 15.79 14.50 -37.92
N GLN A 317 14.96 14.35 -38.96
CA GLN A 317 13.61 14.93 -38.99
C GLN A 317 12.56 13.87 -39.33
N PHE A 318 11.41 13.98 -38.68
CA PHE A 318 10.24 13.14 -38.87
C PHE A 318 9.08 14.04 -39.28
N ARG A 319 8.55 13.82 -40.50
CA ARG A 319 7.50 14.66 -41.12
C ARG A 319 7.82 16.17 -41.06
N GLY A 320 9.08 16.55 -41.30
CA GLY A 320 9.51 17.95 -41.33
C GLY A 320 9.75 18.61 -39.97
N LYS A 321 9.53 17.91 -38.86
CA LYS A 321 9.91 18.33 -37.51
C LYS A 321 11.15 17.59 -37.03
N THR A 322 12.07 18.30 -36.38
CA THR A 322 13.20 17.75 -35.62
C THR A 322 12.71 17.01 -34.38
N ILE A 323 13.57 16.17 -33.79
CA ILE A 323 13.24 15.47 -32.53
C ILE A 323 12.95 16.48 -31.40
N ASN A 324 13.75 17.54 -31.26
CA ASN A 324 13.53 18.57 -30.24
C ASN A 324 12.15 19.25 -30.39
N GLU A 325 11.68 19.50 -31.63
CA GLU A 325 10.34 20.05 -31.89
C GLU A 325 9.20 19.08 -31.58
N TRP A 326 9.43 17.76 -31.70
CA TRP A 326 8.47 16.75 -31.26
C TRP A 326 8.41 16.64 -29.73
N LEU A 327 9.55 16.78 -29.05
CA LEU A 327 9.66 16.66 -27.60
C LEU A 327 9.29 17.95 -26.84
N SER A 328 9.13 19.08 -27.52
CA SER A 328 8.86 20.38 -26.89
C SER A 328 7.50 20.49 -26.21
N ASP A 329 6.57 19.60 -26.56
CA ASP A 329 5.25 19.51 -25.95
C ASP A 329 4.90 18.03 -25.69
N PRO A 330 4.72 17.61 -24.42
CA PRO A 330 4.30 16.26 -24.08
C PRO A 330 3.01 15.80 -24.76
N ALA A 331 2.12 16.73 -25.15
CA ALA A 331 0.90 16.39 -25.86
C ALA A 331 1.17 15.83 -27.28
N GLN A 332 2.30 16.19 -27.90
CA GLN A 332 2.68 15.74 -29.24
C GLN A 332 3.29 14.33 -29.27
N ILE A 333 3.58 13.73 -28.10
CA ILE A 333 4.33 12.47 -28.01
C ILE A 333 3.55 11.29 -28.58
N ALA A 334 2.23 11.24 -28.40
CA ALA A 334 1.41 10.20 -28.99
C ALA A 334 1.54 10.19 -30.53
N ASP A 335 1.41 11.36 -31.16
CA ASP A 335 1.59 11.52 -32.61
C ASP A 335 3.02 11.17 -33.04
N PHE A 336 4.02 11.56 -32.26
CA PHE A 336 5.40 11.25 -32.58
C PHE A 336 5.67 9.73 -32.57
N LEU A 337 5.14 8.99 -31.59
CA LEU A 337 5.26 7.54 -31.54
C LEU A 337 4.58 6.87 -32.74
N ILE A 338 3.42 7.35 -33.18
CA ILE A 338 2.78 6.89 -34.43
C ILE A 338 3.72 7.07 -35.61
N VAL A 339 4.35 8.24 -35.74
CA VAL A 339 5.31 8.52 -36.83
C VAL A 339 6.55 7.61 -36.73
N MET A 340 7.03 7.33 -35.52
CA MET A 340 8.15 6.40 -35.32
C MET A 340 7.79 4.96 -35.75
N ILE A 341 6.56 4.53 -35.50
CA ILE A 341 6.04 3.23 -35.95
C ILE A 341 5.93 3.20 -37.48
N GLU A 342 5.27 4.18 -38.10
CA GLU A 342 5.12 4.26 -39.56
C GLU A 342 6.46 4.29 -40.30
N LYS A 343 7.49 4.90 -39.71
CA LYS A 343 8.84 4.96 -40.28
C LYS A 343 9.68 3.72 -39.96
N GLY A 344 9.12 2.71 -39.29
CA GLY A 344 9.80 1.47 -38.93
C GLY A 344 10.91 1.63 -37.88
N TRP A 345 10.93 2.74 -37.14
CA TRP A 345 11.85 2.90 -36.00
C TRP A 345 11.43 2.05 -34.82
N ILE A 346 10.12 1.89 -34.64
CA ILE A 346 9.49 1.00 -33.68
C ILE A 346 8.68 -0.02 -34.49
N VAL A 347 8.93 -1.30 -34.26
CA VAL A 347 8.20 -2.42 -34.87
C VAL A 347 7.39 -3.07 -33.76
N ARG A 348 6.07 -2.88 -33.81
CA ARG A 348 5.09 -3.38 -32.85
C ARG A 348 4.93 -4.90 -32.96
N ASP A 349 4.64 -5.54 -31.83
CA ASP A 349 4.23 -6.94 -31.69
C ASP A 349 5.22 -7.92 -32.34
N ALA A 350 6.51 -7.59 -32.21
CA ALA A 350 7.65 -8.33 -32.73
C ALA A 350 8.79 -8.32 -31.71
N PRO A 351 9.78 -9.22 -31.81
CA PRO A 351 10.97 -9.17 -30.97
C PRO A 351 11.57 -7.77 -30.90
N VAL A 352 11.79 -7.26 -29.68
CA VAL A 352 12.13 -5.86 -29.44
C VAL A 352 13.40 -5.42 -30.18
N GLU A 353 14.33 -6.36 -30.43
CA GLU A 353 15.58 -6.16 -31.16
C GLU A 353 15.37 -5.84 -32.64
N GLN A 354 14.16 -6.00 -33.17
CA GLN A 354 13.82 -5.53 -34.52
C GLN A 354 13.58 -4.02 -34.56
N SER A 355 13.23 -3.41 -33.42
CA SER A 355 13.05 -1.96 -33.32
C SER A 355 14.40 -1.25 -33.27
N ARG A 356 14.65 -0.35 -34.24
CA ARG A 356 15.83 0.52 -34.23
C ARG A 356 15.90 1.37 -32.96
N PHE A 357 14.75 1.85 -32.48
CA PHE A 357 14.67 2.64 -31.26
C PHE A 357 15.21 1.89 -30.05
N TRP A 358 14.82 0.62 -29.88
CA TRP A 358 15.28 -0.22 -28.77
C TRP A 358 16.81 -0.34 -28.72
N LYS A 359 17.43 -0.61 -29.87
CA LYS A 359 18.90 -0.70 -29.97
C LYS A 359 19.60 0.58 -29.52
N MET A 360 18.98 1.76 -29.66
CA MET A 360 19.62 3.01 -29.22
C MET A 360 19.64 3.17 -27.69
N ILE A 361 18.66 2.59 -26.99
CA ILE A 361 18.47 2.79 -25.55
C ILE A 361 19.01 1.63 -24.70
N ASP A 362 19.12 0.43 -25.27
CA ASP A 362 19.52 -0.78 -24.54
C ASP A 362 20.95 -1.24 -24.84
N ASP A 363 21.48 -0.95 -26.03
CA ASP A 363 22.87 -1.28 -26.40
C ASP A 363 23.87 -0.39 -25.61
N PRO A 364 24.92 -0.96 -24.97
CA PRO A 364 25.97 -0.18 -24.31
C PRO A 364 26.64 0.88 -25.19
N ASP A 365 26.75 0.64 -26.50
CA ASP A 365 27.29 1.59 -27.47
C ASP A 365 26.19 2.48 -28.11
N GLY A 366 24.95 2.32 -27.64
CA GLY A 366 23.77 3.07 -28.08
C GLY A 366 23.85 4.55 -27.68
N LYS A 367 23.46 5.44 -28.61
CA LYS A 367 23.50 6.90 -28.39
C LYS A 367 22.59 7.40 -27.27
N MET A 368 21.63 6.59 -26.84
CA MET A 368 20.67 6.91 -25.78
C MET A 368 20.80 5.93 -24.60
N PHE A 369 21.92 5.20 -24.51
CA PHE A 369 22.19 4.33 -23.37
C PHE A 369 22.20 5.14 -22.07
N GLY A 370 21.49 4.65 -21.05
CA GLY A 370 21.36 5.30 -19.74
C GLY A 370 20.32 6.42 -19.65
N VAL A 371 19.61 6.76 -20.73
CA VAL A 371 18.51 7.77 -20.68
C VAL A 371 17.28 7.23 -19.93
N PHE A 372 17.00 5.94 -20.08
CA PHE A 372 15.89 5.24 -19.43
C PHE A 372 16.43 4.32 -18.34
N ASN A 373 15.77 4.30 -17.19
CA ASN A 373 16.11 3.38 -16.09
C ASN A 373 15.61 1.96 -16.39
N ALA A 374 15.84 1.03 -15.47
CA ALA A 374 15.55 -0.38 -15.71
C ALA A 374 14.05 -0.62 -15.95
N SER A 375 13.20 -0.01 -15.14
CA SER A 375 11.75 -0.18 -15.20
C SER A 375 11.14 0.49 -16.43
N GLU A 376 11.60 1.69 -16.79
CA GLU A 376 11.19 2.37 -18.02
C GLU A 376 11.56 1.55 -19.26
N LYS A 377 12.77 0.97 -19.30
CA LYS A 377 13.16 0.06 -20.38
C LYS A 377 12.26 -1.16 -20.43
N GLN A 378 11.91 -1.75 -19.30
CA GLN A 378 11.00 -2.90 -19.26
C GLN A 378 9.60 -2.54 -19.78
N ILE A 379 9.07 -1.36 -19.40
CA ILE A 379 7.79 -0.82 -19.90
C ILE A 379 7.82 -0.65 -21.41
N ILE A 380 8.86 0.00 -21.94
CA ILE A 380 9.03 0.19 -23.38
C ILE A 380 9.18 -1.15 -24.10
N LYS A 381 9.92 -2.10 -23.51
CA LYS A 381 10.14 -3.42 -24.07
C LYS A 381 8.84 -4.19 -24.23
N ASP A 382 8.07 -4.33 -23.15
CA ASP A 382 6.78 -5.03 -23.17
C ASP A 382 5.76 -4.34 -24.04
N TRP A 383 5.76 -3.00 -24.04
CA TRP A 383 4.98 -2.25 -25.02
C TRP A 383 5.38 -2.71 -26.41
N ILE A 384 6.61 -2.49 -26.88
CA ILE A 384 7.03 -2.81 -28.26
C ILE A 384 6.71 -4.25 -28.65
N GLN A 385 7.10 -5.23 -27.83
CA GLN A 385 7.07 -6.64 -28.20
C GLN A 385 5.71 -7.30 -27.99
N GLY A 386 4.81 -6.70 -27.20
CA GLY A 386 3.51 -7.26 -26.87
C GLY A 386 3.61 -8.54 -26.01
N GLU A 387 2.45 -9.10 -25.69
CA GLU A 387 2.33 -10.24 -24.76
C GLU A 387 3.00 -11.52 -25.29
N THR A 388 2.94 -11.74 -26.60
CA THR A 388 3.47 -12.95 -27.26
C THR A 388 4.97 -13.13 -27.05
N PHE A 389 5.73 -12.03 -27.00
CA PHE A 389 7.17 -12.03 -26.84
C PHE A 389 7.63 -11.58 -25.45
N ALA A 390 6.68 -11.31 -24.55
CA ALA A 390 6.98 -10.87 -23.19
C ALA A 390 7.72 -11.94 -22.39
N ALA A 391 8.79 -11.52 -21.71
CA ALA A 391 9.59 -12.38 -20.87
C ALA A 391 9.48 -11.96 -19.40
N ARG A 392 9.57 -12.93 -18.50
CA ARG A 392 9.74 -12.69 -17.06
C ARG A 392 11.07 -11.99 -16.76
N LEU A 393 11.14 -11.30 -15.62
CA LEU A 393 12.38 -10.78 -15.09
C LEU A 393 13.34 -11.92 -14.72
N SER A 394 14.64 -11.67 -14.93
CA SER A 394 15.68 -12.61 -14.52
C SER A 394 15.83 -12.59 -13.01
N SER A 395 15.92 -13.76 -12.36
CA SER A 395 16.04 -13.88 -10.90
C SER A 395 17.38 -13.41 -10.31
N ARG A 396 18.23 -12.76 -11.11
CA ARG A 396 19.60 -12.36 -10.73
C ARG A 396 19.67 -11.05 -9.95
N SER A 397 18.54 -10.38 -9.69
CA SER A 397 18.54 -9.01 -9.19
C SER A 397 18.17 -8.83 -7.72
N ARG A 398 18.37 -9.81 -6.81
CA ARG A 398 18.48 -9.49 -5.37
C ARG A 398 19.85 -8.86 -5.09
N SER A 399 20.08 -7.69 -5.69
CA SER A 399 21.21 -6.84 -5.39
C SER A 399 20.95 -6.20 -4.02
N GLN A 400 21.81 -6.43 -3.04
CA GLN A 400 21.87 -5.67 -1.80
C GLN A 400 22.29 -4.22 -2.09
N VAL A 401 21.39 -3.42 -2.66
CA VAL A 401 21.58 -1.97 -2.85
C VAL A 401 20.76 -1.26 -1.78
N HIS A 402 21.12 -1.50 -0.52
CA HIS A 402 20.62 -0.75 0.62
C HIS A 402 21.86 -0.44 1.46
N ASN A 403 22.64 0.57 1.07
CA ASN A 403 23.88 0.89 1.80
C ASN A 403 24.47 2.29 1.59
N GLN A 404 23.79 3.25 0.93
CA GLN A 404 24.39 4.59 0.75
C GLN A 404 23.50 5.79 1.14
N MET A 405 22.16 5.67 1.15
CA MET A 405 21.27 6.70 1.73
C MET A 405 21.07 6.54 3.25
N GLU A 406 21.53 5.43 3.82
CA GLU A 406 21.29 4.97 5.20
C GLU A 406 22.09 5.74 6.27
N LEU A 407 23.07 6.58 5.88
CA LEU A 407 24.04 7.18 6.81
C LEU A 407 23.60 8.52 7.44
N VAL A 408 22.74 9.30 6.77
CA VAL A 408 22.30 10.62 7.27
C VAL A 408 20.98 10.53 8.02
N LEU A 409 20.02 9.72 7.51
CA LEU A 409 18.74 9.42 8.17
C LEU A 409 18.95 8.75 9.54
N ASN A 410 19.94 7.85 9.64
CA ASN A 410 20.32 7.16 10.89
C ASN A 410 20.57 8.12 12.07
N ARG A 411 21.10 9.33 11.87
CA ARG A 411 21.49 10.19 13.01
C ARG A 411 20.30 10.87 13.70
N ILE A 412 19.30 11.31 12.94
CA ILE A 412 18.11 11.97 13.51
C ILE A 412 17.25 10.93 14.20
N ASP A 413 17.03 9.79 13.56
CA ASP A 413 16.25 8.70 14.12
C ASP A 413 16.92 8.10 15.37
N GLN A 414 18.24 7.94 15.37
CA GLN A 414 18.98 7.55 16.58
C GLN A 414 18.79 8.54 17.73
N GLN A 415 18.80 9.86 17.47
CA GLN A 415 18.55 10.86 18.51
C GLN A 415 17.13 10.75 19.07
N GLN A 416 16.11 10.60 18.21
CA GLN A 416 14.72 10.42 18.64
C GLN A 416 14.56 9.13 19.46
N ILE A 417 15.15 8.02 19.01
CA ILE A 417 15.15 6.74 19.73
C ILE A 417 15.84 6.89 21.09
N HIS A 418 16.98 7.58 21.17
CA HIS A 418 17.67 7.82 22.45
C HIS A 418 16.82 8.64 23.44
N GLN A 419 16.15 9.70 22.95
CA GLN A 419 15.24 10.49 23.78
C GLN A 419 14.04 9.68 24.25
N LEU A 420 13.43 8.89 23.37
CA LEU A 420 12.30 8.03 23.70
C LEU A 420 12.69 6.94 24.70
N LYS A 421 13.84 6.29 24.52
CA LYS A 421 14.43 5.36 25.51
C LYS A 421 14.61 5.99 26.88
N SER A 422 15.14 7.22 26.93
CA SER A 422 15.34 7.93 28.19
C SER A 422 14.01 8.21 28.90
N ARG A 423 12.97 8.62 28.16
CA ARG A 423 11.62 8.83 28.69
C ARG A 423 11.00 7.51 29.16
N LEU A 424 11.10 6.45 28.37
CA LEU A 424 10.57 5.12 28.70
C LEU A 424 11.18 4.55 30.00
N ASN A 425 12.48 4.76 30.20
CA ASN A 425 13.20 4.34 31.42
C ASN A 425 12.78 5.13 32.67
N ARG A 426 12.19 6.32 32.52
CA ARG A 426 11.68 7.13 33.64
C ARG A 426 10.24 6.77 34.02
N CYS A 427 9.50 6.09 33.14
CA CYS A 427 8.16 5.61 33.43
C CYS A 427 8.23 4.48 34.48
N ALA A 428 7.52 4.68 35.60
CA ALA A 428 7.51 3.70 36.70
C ALA A 428 6.54 2.54 36.42
N ALA A 429 5.39 2.86 35.81
CA ALA A 429 4.29 1.92 35.56
C ALA A 429 4.26 1.46 34.09
N ALA A 430 3.69 0.28 33.82
CA ALA A 430 3.60 -0.26 32.46
C ALA A 430 2.64 0.56 31.58
N GLU A 431 1.55 1.04 32.17
CA GLU A 431 0.54 1.92 31.58
C GLU A 431 1.19 3.17 31.00
N GLN A 432 2.05 3.83 31.80
CA GLN A 432 2.78 5.03 31.37
C GLN A 432 3.73 4.76 30.20
N LYS A 433 4.30 3.54 30.13
CA LYS A 433 5.16 3.13 29.01
C LYS A 433 4.34 2.91 27.76
N ILE A 434 3.18 2.27 27.86
CA ILE A 434 2.27 2.03 26.74
C ILE A 434 1.79 3.36 26.17
N ASP A 435 1.27 4.26 27.00
CA ASP A 435 0.77 5.58 26.57
C ASP A 435 1.87 6.44 25.92
N LEU A 436 3.11 6.32 26.39
CA LEU A 436 4.27 6.98 25.80
C LEU A 436 4.60 6.45 24.39
N LEU A 437 4.34 5.17 24.12
CA LEU A 437 4.70 4.51 22.86
C LEU A 437 3.62 4.64 21.78
N ILE A 438 2.33 4.72 22.15
CA ILE A 438 1.19 4.79 21.22
C ILE A 438 1.35 5.84 20.10
N PRO A 439 1.83 7.08 20.35
CA PRO A 439 2.00 8.06 19.27
C PRO A 439 3.01 7.62 18.19
N TYR A 440 3.98 6.77 18.53
CA TYR A 440 5.04 6.34 17.62
C TYR A 440 4.64 5.12 16.77
N VAL A 441 3.55 4.44 17.13
CA VAL A 441 3.00 3.36 16.30
C VAL A 441 1.92 3.87 15.35
N ALA A 442 1.63 5.17 15.32
CA ALA A 442 0.64 5.76 14.42
C ALA A 442 0.96 5.54 12.92
N PRO A 443 -0.03 5.65 12.01
CA PRO A 443 0.13 5.42 10.57
C PRO A 443 1.29 6.18 9.91
N HIS A 444 1.56 7.40 10.39
CA HIS A 444 2.62 8.27 9.87
C HIS A 444 4.02 8.00 10.43
N MET A 445 4.15 7.10 11.41
CA MET A 445 5.41 6.87 12.15
C MET A 445 5.88 5.42 12.15
N HIS A 446 4.97 4.43 12.18
CA HIS A 446 5.33 3.06 12.54
C HIS A 446 6.38 2.41 11.64
N HIS A 447 6.47 2.84 10.37
CA HIS A 447 7.39 2.31 9.38
C HIS A 447 8.78 2.98 9.44
N GLN A 448 8.95 4.07 10.21
CA GLN A 448 10.23 4.73 10.46
C GLN A 448 11.01 4.00 11.57
N GLU A 449 12.32 4.22 11.68
CA GLU A 449 13.17 3.53 12.67
C GLU A 449 12.66 3.70 14.12
N VAL A 450 12.25 4.91 14.50
CA VAL A 450 11.70 5.20 15.83
C VAL A 450 10.36 4.49 16.06
N GLY A 451 9.52 4.39 15.02
CA GLY A 451 8.24 3.71 15.07
C GLY A 451 8.42 2.19 15.19
N LEU A 452 9.29 1.60 14.38
CA LEU A 452 9.67 0.19 14.46
C LEU A 452 10.19 -0.18 15.85
N TRP A 453 11.06 0.66 16.42
CA TRP A 453 11.54 0.46 17.79
C TRP A 453 10.38 0.53 18.81
N ALA A 454 9.49 1.52 18.69
CA ALA A 454 8.36 1.69 19.58
C ALA A 454 7.35 0.53 19.49
N THR A 455 7.02 0.08 18.28
CA THR A 455 6.18 -1.10 18.02
C THR A 455 6.75 -2.34 18.70
N ARG A 456 8.07 -2.55 18.62
CA ARG A 456 8.72 -3.68 19.31
C ARG A 456 8.55 -3.61 20.81
N GLN A 457 8.76 -2.43 21.41
CA GLN A 457 8.56 -2.24 22.86
C GLN A 457 7.10 -2.43 23.26
N LEU A 458 6.16 -1.90 22.47
CA LEU A 458 4.74 -2.01 22.74
C LEU A 458 4.26 -3.47 22.65
N SER A 459 4.72 -4.20 21.63
CA SER A 459 4.44 -5.63 21.44
C SER A 459 4.97 -6.47 22.60
N GLN A 460 6.17 -6.18 23.11
CA GLN A 460 6.74 -6.86 24.28
C GLN A 460 5.94 -6.60 25.56
N LEU A 461 5.37 -5.40 25.73
CA LEU A 461 4.57 -5.04 26.90
C LEU A 461 3.18 -5.71 26.87
N LEU A 462 2.53 -5.72 25.71
CA LEU A 462 1.16 -6.22 25.55
C LEU A 462 1.09 -7.73 25.26
N PHE A 463 2.06 -8.27 24.53
CA PHE A 463 2.09 -9.65 24.03
C PHE A 463 3.47 -10.30 24.17
N PRO A 464 3.99 -10.46 25.40
CA PRO A 464 5.35 -10.93 25.64
C PRO A 464 5.62 -12.34 25.10
N PHE A 465 4.64 -13.25 25.19
CA PHE A 465 4.80 -14.63 24.71
C PHE A 465 4.92 -14.71 23.19
N GLN A 466 3.98 -14.07 22.47
CA GLN A 466 3.95 -14.05 21.01
C GLN A 466 5.20 -13.37 20.44
N THR A 467 5.63 -12.27 21.06
CA THR A 467 6.82 -11.54 20.62
C THR A 467 8.10 -12.35 20.83
N GLN A 468 8.20 -13.17 21.88
CA GLN A 468 9.35 -14.04 22.12
C GLN A 468 9.43 -15.22 21.14
N ALA A 469 8.29 -15.69 20.63
CA ALA A 469 8.24 -16.79 19.68
C ALA A 469 8.76 -16.42 18.28
N MET A 470 8.79 -15.12 17.95
CA MET A 470 9.27 -14.59 16.67
C MET A 470 10.79 -14.44 16.68
N THR A 471 11.51 -15.31 15.96
CA THR A 471 12.95 -15.15 15.72
C THR A 471 13.19 -14.69 14.28
N TYR A 472 13.51 -13.41 14.09
CA TYR A 472 14.00 -12.91 12.80
C TYR A 472 15.53 -13.02 12.77
N SER A 473 16.04 -13.93 11.94
CA SER A 473 17.48 -14.14 11.69
C SER A 473 18.07 -13.12 10.72
#